data_AF-A0A9E6WBP1-F1
#
_entry.id   AF-A0A9E6WBP1-F1
#
_cell.length_a   1.000
_cell.length_b   1.000
_cell.length_c   1.000
_cell.angle_alpha   90.00
_cell.angle_beta   90.00
_cell.angle_gamma   90.00
#
_symmetry.space_group_name_H-M   'P 1'
#
loop_
_entity.id
_entity.type
_entity.pdbx_description
1 polymer ?
#
loop_
_entity_poly.entity_id
_entity_poly.type
_entity_poly.pdbx_seq_one_letter_code
_entity_poly.pdbx_strand_id
1 'polypeptide(L)'
;MERLLDDIEARVVGCLVEKDLATPEYYPLTLNALTNACNQKSNRDPVMLLEETDVIRALDSLRQKQMAHQSAEGVRAAKYCHNLESVLNLDPEELALLAELLLRGPQTVGELRNRAERMCPVG
;
A
#
# COMPACT_ATOMS: atom_id res chain seq x y z
N MET A 1 5.65 -12.46 16.57
CA MET A 1 6.46 -12.10 15.40
C MET A 1 6.44 -10.59 15.30
N GLU A 2 7.61 -9.96 15.37
CA GLU A 2 7.72 -8.51 15.31
C GLU A 2 7.35 -8.04 13.89
N ARG A 3 6.32 -7.21 13.77
CA ARG A 3 5.77 -6.72 12.50
C ARG A 3 6.33 -5.35 12.12
N LEU A 4 7.57 -5.07 12.52
CA LEU A 4 8.21 -3.80 12.21
C LEU A 4 8.40 -3.71 10.69
N LEU A 5 7.93 -2.61 10.09
CA LEU A 5 8.15 -2.31 8.69
C LEU A 5 9.29 -1.31 8.56
N ASP A 6 10.15 -1.49 7.58
CA ASP A 6 11.02 -0.40 7.12
C ASP A 6 10.23 0.59 6.24
N ASP A 7 10.86 1.71 5.91
CA ASP A 7 10.22 2.80 5.16
C ASP A 7 9.75 2.36 3.77
N ILE A 8 10.48 1.44 3.12
CA ILE A 8 10.16 0.96 1.76
C ILE A 8 9.02 -0.05 1.85
N GLU A 9 9.03 -0.96 2.81
CA GLU A 9 7.95 -1.90 3.07
C GLU A 9 6.64 -1.16 3.40
N ALA A 10 6.71 -0.15 4.27
CA ALA A 10 5.58 0.72 4.61
C ALA A 10 5.03 1.43 3.36
N ARG A 11 5.93 1.98 2.52
CA ARG A 11 5.55 2.60 1.24
C ARG A 11 4.85 1.62 0.30
N VAL A 12 5.45 0.45 0.10
CA VAL A 12 4.95 -0.57 -0.84
C VAL A 12 3.58 -1.06 -0.42
N VAL A 13 3.40 -1.42 0.85
CA VAL A 13 2.13 -1.94 1.32
C VAL A 13 1.05 -0.85 1.38
N GLY A 14 1.41 0.38 1.76
CA GLY A 14 0.50 1.52 1.69
C GLY A 14 0.03 1.82 0.26
N CYS A 15 0.90 1.69 -0.75
CA CYS A 15 0.50 1.87 -2.15
C CYS A 15 -0.44 0.78 -2.64
N LEU A 16 -0.25 -0.47 -2.22
CA LEU A 16 -1.15 -1.57 -2.55
C LEU A 16 -2.55 -1.29 -1.99
N VAL A 17 -2.64 -0.89 -0.72
CA VAL A 17 -3.91 -0.56 -0.06
C VAL A 17 -4.59 0.65 -0.70
N GLU A 18 -3.85 1.73 -0.94
CA GLU A 18 -4.39 2.93 -1.61
C GLU A 18 -5.02 2.57 -2.96
N LYS A 19 -4.35 1.71 -3.73
CA LYS A 19 -4.79 1.37 -5.08
C LYS A 19 -5.92 0.34 -5.12
N ASP A 20 -5.99 -0.55 -4.13
CA ASP A 20 -7.14 -1.44 -3.95
C ASP A 20 -8.42 -0.62 -3.68
N LEU A 21 -8.35 0.33 -2.73
CA LEU A 21 -9.50 1.12 -2.32
C LEU A 21 -9.88 2.21 -3.34
N ALA A 22 -8.92 2.99 -3.83
CA ALA A 22 -9.22 4.14 -4.69
C ALA A 22 -9.36 3.79 -6.17
N THR A 23 -8.74 2.70 -6.63
CA THR A 23 -8.66 2.33 -8.06
C THR A 23 -8.75 0.81 -8.27
N PRO A 24 -9.82 0.16 -7.78
CA PRO A 24 -9.95 -1.30 -7.81
C PRO A 24 -9.89 -1.89 -9.22
N GLU A 25 -10.25 -1.13 -10.26
CA GLU A 25 -10.21 -1.56 -11.65
C GLU A 25 -8.78 -1.83 -12.18
N TYR A 26 -7.76 -1.28 -11.53
CA TYR A 26 -6.35 -1.50 -11.87
C TYR A 26 -5.64 -2.47 -10.92
N TYR A 27 -6.33 -2.94 -9.88
CA TYR A 27 -5.80 -3.87 -8.88
C TYR A 27 -6.13 -5.33 -9.29
N PRO A 28 -5.25 -6.32 -9.02
CA PRO A 28 -3.93 -6.23 -8.41
C PRO A 28 -2.86 -5.62 -9.34
N LEU A 29 -1.84 -5.00 -8.74
CA LEU A 29 -0.85 -4.19 -9.47
C LEU A 29 0.30 -5.03 -10.04
N THR A 30 0.77 -4.69 -11.24
CA THR A 30 2.07 -5.19 -11.74
C THR A 30 3.22 -4.53 -10.99
N LEU A 31 4.44 -5.10 -11.08
CA LEU A 31 5.63 -4.51 -10.44
C LEU A 31 5.88 -3.06 -10.88
N ASN A 32 5.79 -2.78 -12.19
CA ASN A 32 5.97 -1.44 -12.72
C ASN A 32 4.88 -0.48 -12.20
N ALA A 33 3.60 -0.91 -12.18
CA ALA A 33 2.52 -0.09 -11.65
C ALA A 33 2.71 0.24 -10.17
N LEU A 34 3.15 -0.74 -9.37
CA LEU A 34 3.45 -0.55 -7.95
C LEU A 34 4.65 0.37 -7.73
N THR A 35 5.72 0.22 -8.52
CA THR A 35 6.90 1.09 -8.44
C THR A 35 6.53 2.54 -8.78
N ASN A 36 5.72 2.75 -9.81
CA ASN A 36 5.19 4.08 -10.14
C ASN A 36 4.29 4.64 -9.02
N ALA A 37 3.49 3.80 -8.36
CA ALA A 37 2.68 4.20 -7.22
C ALA A 37 3.56 4.63 -6.03
N CYS A 38 4.66 3.93 -5.75
CA CYS A 38 5.59 4.27 -4.67
C CYS A 38 6.28 5.63 -4.88
N ASN A 39 6.55 5.96 -6.15
CA ASN A 39 7.28 7.15 -6.58
C ASN A 39 6.37 8.33 -6.98
N GLN A 40 5.06 8.28 -6.66
CA GLN A 40 4.16 9.39 -6.95
C GLN A 40 4.62 10.68 -6.23
N LYS A 41 4.53 11.82 -6.94
CA LYS A 41 4.87 13.13 -6.37
C LYS A 41 3.79 13.68 -5.44
N SER A 42 2.55 13.23 -5.61
CA SER A 42 1.42 13.58 -4.77
C SER A 42 1.12 12.44 -3.80
N ASN A 43 0.51 12.78 -2.68
CA ASN A 43 0.08 11.81 -1.67
C ASN A 43 1.20 10.94 -1.09
N ARG A 44 2.45 11.43 -1.11
CA ARG A 44 3.62 10.77 -0.53
C ARG A 44 4.40 11.77 0.32
N ASP A 45 4.81 11.35 1.51
CA ASP A 45 5.76 12.09 2.33
C ASP A 45 6.64 11.08 3.10
N PRO A 46 7.95 10.97 2.80
CA PRO A 46 8.68 11.70 1.77
C PRO A 46 8.39 11.19 0.36
N VAL A 47 8.61 12.02 -0.66
CA VAL A 47 8.66 11.53 -2.05
C VAL A 47 9.90 10.65 -2.20
N MET A 48 9.70 9.43 -2.69
CA MET A 48 10.76 8.44 -2.91
C MET A 48 11.08 8.27 -4.39
N LEU A 49 12.23 7.68 -4.67
CA LEU A 49 12.72 7.39 -6.01
C LEU A 49 13.28 5.96 -6.02
N LEU A 50 12.38 5.00 -5.84
CA LEU A 50 12.68 3.58 -5.73
C LEU A 50 12.90 2.96 -7.11
N GLU A 51 13.84 2.02 -7.18
CA GLU A 51 13.97 1.11 -8.31
C GLU A 51 13.02 -0.09 -8.15
N GLU A 52 12.74 -0.80 -9.25
CA GLU A 52 11.95 -2.04 -9.19
C GLU A 52 12.60 -3.09 -8.27
N THR A 53 13.94 -3.10 -8.18
CA THR A 53 14.71 -3.99 -7.31
C THR A 53 14.45 -3.73 -5.83
N ASP A 54 14.28 -2.47 -5.42
CA ASP A 54 13.92 -2.09 -4.05
C ASP A 54 12.51 -2.58 -3.71
N VAL A 55 11.57 -2.39 -4.64
CA VAL A 55 10.17 -2.83 -4.49
C VAL A 55 10.06 -4.35 -4.43
N ILE A 56 10.83 -5.09 -5.23
CA ILE A 56 10.89 -6.56 -5.16
C ILE A 56 11.37 -7.02 -3.78
N ARG A 57 12.46 -6.44 -3.27
CA ARG A 57 13.00 -6.81 -1.95
C ARG A 57 11.98 -6.59 -0.84
N ALA A 58 11.27 -5.45 -0.89
CA ALA A 58 10.20 -5.14 0.05
C ALA A 58 9.02 -6.12 -0.08
N LEU A 59 8.59 -6.45 -1.30
CA LEU A 59 7.53 -7.45 -1.54
C LEU A 59 7.90 -8.84 -0.99
N ASP A 60 9.15 -9.27 -1.17
CA ASP A 60 9.62 -10.55 -0.65
C ASP A 60 9.59 -10.59 0.89
N SER A 61 10.01 -9.50 1.54
CA SER A 61 9.93 -9.38 3.00
C SER A 61 8.49 -9.30 3.51
N LEU A 62 7.63 -8.49 2.86
CA LEU A 62 6.20 -8.39 3.18
C LEU A 62 5.47 -9.72 3.01
N ARG A 63 5.87 -10.54 2.04
CA ARG A 63 5.34 -11.90 1.85
C ARG A 63 5.70 -12.80 3.04
N GLN A 64 6.91 -12.73 3.56
CA GLN A 64 7.29 -13.45 4.78
C GLN A 64 6.46 -12.98 5.98
N LYS A 65 6.12 -11.69 6.03
CA LYS A 65 5.23 -11.09 7.04
C LYS A 65 3.73 -11.34 6.80
N GLN A 66 3.37 -12.03 5.70
CA GLN A 66 1.99 -12.32 5.25
C GLN A 66 1.17 -11.07 4.90
N MET A 67 1.80 -9.92 4.71
CA MET A 67 1.15 -8.63 4.48
C MET A 67 0.94 -8.31 2.99
N ALA A 68 1.69 -8.94 2.10
CA ALA A 68 1.50 -8.88 0.66
C ALA A 68 1.75 -10.25 0.02
N HIS A 69 1.13 -10.51 -1.13
CA HIS A 69 1.40 -11.72 -1.89
C HIS A 69 1.24 -11.49 -3.39
N GLN A 70 1.72 -12.45 -4.17
CA GLN A 70 1.48 -12.48 -5.61
C GLN A 70 0.07 -13.02 -5.87
N SER A 71 -0.70 -12.35 -6.74
CA SER A 71 -2.01 -12.81 -7.17
C SER A 71 -1.89 -13.95 -8.19
N ALA A 72 -2.79 -14.92 -8.09
CA ALA A 72 -2.89 -16.06 -9.02
C ALA A 72 -3.38 -15.68 -10.43
N GLU A 73 -3.95 -14.48 -10.59
CA GLU A 73 -4.55 -14.02 -11.86
C GLU A 73 -3.51 -13.56 -12.90
N GLY A 74 -2.23 -13.49 -12.53
CA GLY A 74 -1.14 -12.99 -13.38
C GLY A 74 -0.55 -14.03 -14.34
N VAL A 75 -1.29 -14.47 -15.37
CA VAL A 75 -0.80 -15.49 -16.33
C VAL A 75 0.37 -14.99 -17.20
N ARG A 76 0.41 -13.69 -17.51
CA ARG A 76 1.45 -13.08 -18.38
C ARG A 76 2.47 -12.20 -17.65
N ALA A 77 2.09 -11.67 -16.50
CA ALA A 77 2.93 -10.80 -15.68
C ALA A 77 2.52 -10.98 -14.21
N ALA A 78 3.52 -11.03 -13.32
CA ALA A 78 3.30 -11.10 -11.88
C ALA A 78 2.51 -9.85 -11.42
N LYS A 79 1.40 -10.10 -10.71
CA LYS A 79 0.61 -9.07 -10.05
C LYS A 79 0.66 -9.26 -8.54
N TYR A 80 0.56 -8.19 -7.78
CA TYR A 80 0.71 -8.18 -6.32
C TYR A 80 -0.50 -7.55 -5.65
N CYS A 81 -0.84 -8.08 -4.49
CA CYS A 81 -1.95 -7.66 -3.64
C CYS A 81 -1.53 -7.64 -2.16
N HIS A 82 -2.17 -6.78 -1.37
CA HIS A 82 -2.01 -6.77 0.08
C HIS A 82 -2.94 -7.77 0.76
N ASN A 83 -2.63 -8.08 2.01
CA ASN A 83 -3.47 -8.89 2.90
C ASN A 83 -3.61 -8.24 4.28
N LEU A 84 -3.46 -6.91 4.36
CA LEU A 84 -3.51 -6.15 5.62
C LEU A 84 -4.84 -6.28 6.35
N GLU A 85 -5.96 -6.27 5.63
CA GLU A 85 -7.31 -6.45 6.17
C GLU A 85 -7.38 -7.71 7.05
N SER A 86 -6.99 -8.87 6.51
CA SER A 86 -7.00 -10.14 7.24
C SER A 86 -5.94 -10.24 8.33
N VAL A 87 -4.74 -9.66 8.11
CA VAL A 87 -3.61 -9.79 9.05
C VAL A 87 -3.81 -8.94 10.31
N LEU A 88 -4.46 -7.78 10.16
CA LEU A 88 -4.68 -6.81 11.22
C LEU A 88 -6.13 -6.76 11.71
N ASN A 89 -7.06 -7.46 11.04
CA ASN A 89 -8.50 -7.41 11.29
C ASN A 89 -9.02 -5.98 11.27
N LEU A 90 -8.79 -5.29 10.15
CA LEU A 90 -9.18 -3.89 9.96
C LEU A 90 -10.37 -3.79 9.04
N ASP A 91 -11.31 -2.92 9.37
CA ASP A 91 -12.39 -2.55 8.47
C ASP A 91 -11.88 -1.59 7.36
N PRO A 92 -12.61 -1.42 6.23
CA PRO A 92 -12.16 -0.58 5.11
C PRO A 92 -11.82 0.87 5.49
N GLU A 93 -12.54 1.46 6.46
CA GLU A 93 -12.26 2.81 6.97
C GLU A 93 -10.93 2.87 7.73
N GLU A 94 -10.67 1.88 8.59
CA GLU A 94 -9.43 1.78 9.36
C GLU A 94 -8.24 1.51 8.43
N LEU A 95 -8.47 0.70 7.39
CA LEU A 95 -7.48 0.40 6.37
C LEU A 95 -7.13 1.65 5.55
N ALA A 96 -8.11 2.49 5.20
CA ALA A 96 -7.89 3.77 4.54
C ALA A 96 -7.07 4.74 5.41
N LEU A 97 -7.38 4.83 6.71
CA LEU A 97 -6.60 5.64 7.66
C LEU A 97 -5.16 5.13 7.80
N LEU A 98 -4.98 3.82 7.91
CA LEU A 98 -3.67 3.20 7.98
C LEU A 98 -2.85 3.49 6.71
N ALA A 99 -3.46 3.41 5.53
CA ALA A 99 -2.79 3.72 4.27
C ALA A 99 -2.30 5.18 4.23
N GLU A 100 -3.10 6.16 4.67
CA GLU A 100 -2.65 7.55 4.73
C GLU A 100 -1.47 7.73 5.69
N LEU A 101 -1.49 7.07 6.86
CA LEU A 101 -0.39 7.14 7.83
C LEU A 101 0.89 6.49 7.30
N LEU A 102 0.78 5.37 6.58
CA LEU A 102 1.93 4.70 5.95
C LEU A 102 2.54 5.54 4.81
N LEU A 103 1.69 6.28 4.07
CA LEU A 103 2.13 7.02 2.89
C LEU A 103 2.65 8.43 3.18
N ARG A 104 2.19 9.06 4.27
CA ARG A 104 2.54 10.44 4.61
C ARG A 104 2.93 10.69 6.07
N GLY A 105 3.05 9.64 6.87
CA GLY A 105 3.45 9.76 8.27
C GLY A 105 2.40 10.46 9.15
N PRO A 106 2.83 11.08 10.26
CA PRO A 106 1.95 11.70 11.25
C PRO A 106 1.09 12.83 10.66
N GLN A 107 -0.22 12.73 10.86
CA GLN A 107 -1.21 13.67 10.34
C GLN A 107 -2.23 14.01 11.42
N THR A 108 -2.83 15.20 11.33
CA THR A 108 -3.94 15.58 12.21
C THR A 108 -5.21 14.82 11.83
N VAL A 109 -6.17 14.71 12.77
CA VAL A 109 -7.47 14.06 12.52
C VAL A 109 -8.22 14.71 11.35
N GLY A 110 -8.15 16.04 11.23
CA GLY A 110 -8.78 16.77 10.13
C GLY A 110 -8.14 16.46 8.78
N GLU A 111 -6.81 16.29 8.72
CA GLU A 111 -6.14 15.88 7.49
C GLU A 111 -6.48 14.44 7.10
N LEU A 112 -6.51 13.53 8.09
CA LEU A 112 -6.83 12.12 7.86
C LEU A 112 -8.23 11.94 7.27
N ARG A 113 -9.25 12.60 7.85
CA ARG A 113 -10.62 12.57 7.31
C ARG A 113 -10.66 12.99 5.83
N ASN A 114 -10.16 14.18 5.52
CA ASN A 114 -10.19 14.73 4.17
C ASN A 114 -9.37 13.88 3.16
N ARG A 115 -8.27 13.26 3.59
CA ARG A 115 -7.40 12.51 2.67
C ARG A 115 -7.88 11.08 2.45
N ALA A 116 -8.36 10.42 3.52
CA ALA A 116 -8.88 9.05 3.48
C ALA A 116 -10.25 8.95 2.79
N GLU A 117 -11.07 10.01 2.81
CA GLU A 117 -12.36 10.09 2.08
C GLU A 117 -12.26 9.71 0.60
N ARG A 118 -11.08 9.87 -0.01
CA ARG A 118 -10.83 9.51 -1.42
C ARG A 118 -10.65 8.01 -1.66
N MET A 119 -10.35 7.25 -0.61
CA MET A 119 -10.21 5.79 -0.63
C MET A 119 -11.48 5.11 -0.15
N CYS A 120 -12.05 5.60 0.95
CA CYS A 120 -13.28 5.07 1.52
C CYS A 120 -14.04 6.23 2.20
N PRO A 121 -15.37 6.34 2.06
CA PRO A 121 -16.14 7.31 2.83
C PRO A 121 -15.94 7.06 4.33
N VAL A 122 -15.35 8.03 5.03
CA VAL A 122 -15.16 7.96 6.49
C VAL A 122 -16.30 8.74 7.14
N GLY A 123 -17.17 8.06 7.88
CA GLY A 123 -18.39 8.62 8.49
C GLY A 123 -18.19 9.56 9.68
#